data_AF-A0AAW9L2V6-F1
#
_entry.id   AF-A0AAW9L2V6-F1
#
_cell.length_a   1.000
_cell.length_b   1.000
_cell.length_c   1.000
_cell.angle_alpha   90.00
_cell.angle_beta   90.00
_cell.angle_gamma   90.00
#
_symmetry.space_group_name_H-M   'P 1'
#
loop_
_entity.id
_entity.type
_entity.pdbx_description
1 polymer ?
#
loop_
_entity_poly.entity_id
_entity_poly.type
_entity_poly.pdbx_seq_one_letter_code
_entity_poly.pdbx_strand_id
1 'polypeptide(L)' 'MRKDLDLDMDARIRLELDVNDERISDLVREHEDLIREEVRAEEFGDVEDGHRKTWEVESVEMEIAVETVAAAEV' A
#
# COMPACT_ATOMS: atom_id res chain seq x y z
N MET A 1 -4.98 6.20 -7.04
CA MET A 1 -3.79 5.32 -6.85
C MET A 1 -3.61 4.38 -8.02
N ARG A 2 -4.29 3.23 -8.12
CA ARG A 2 -4.01 2.23 -9.18
C ARG A 2 -3.99 2.78 -10.61
N LYS A 3 -5.03 3.56 -10.94
CA LYS A 3 -5.16 4.26 -12.23
C LYS A 3 -4.06 5.30 -12.45
N ASP A 4 -3.62 5.98 -11.39
CA ASP A 4 -2.61 7.04 -11.48
C ASP A 4 -1.19 6.46 -11.62
N LEU A 5 -1.01 5.20 -11.23
CA LEU A 5 0.26 4.46 -11.26
C LEU A 5 0.35 3.47 -12.43
N ASP A 6 -0.64 3.49 -13.33
CA ASP A 6 -0.73 2.61 -14.52
C ASP A 6 -0.61 1.11 -14.18
N LEU A 7 -1.05 0.73 -12.99
CA LEU A 7 -1.06 -0.66 -12.52
C LEU A 7 -2.24 -1.41 -13.18
N ASP A 8 -1.96 -2.57 -13.76
CA ASP A 8 -2.97 -3.49 -14.30
C ASP A 8 -4.03 -3.78 -13.23
N MET A 9 -5.32 -3.92 -13.55
CA MET A 9 -6.38 -4.15 -12.55
C MET A 9 -6.22 -5.41 -11.71
N ASP A 10 -5.54 -6.44 -12.23
CA ASP A 10 -5.41 -7.74 -11.56
C ASP A 10 -4.04 -7.96 -10.91
N ALA A 11 -3.07 -7.06 -11.12
CA ALA A 11 -1.74 -7.12 -10.50
C ALA A 11 -1.80 -7.25 -8.96
N ARG A 12 -1.00 -8.17 -8.42
CA ARG A 12 -0.71 -8.25 -6.99
C ARG A 12 0.40 -7.26 -6.64
N ILE A 13 0.38 -6.76 -5.40
CA ILE A 13 1.35 -5.76 -4.95
C ILE A 13 1.94 -6.11 -3.58
N ARG A 14 3.16 -5.65 -3.30
CA ARG A 14 3.61 -5.40 -1.92
C ARG A 14 3.28 -3.96 -1.56
N LEU A 15 2.87 -3.74 -0.33
CA LEU A 15 2.39 -2.46 0.17
C LEU A 15 3.20 -2.01 1.40
N GLU A 16 3.76 -0.80 1.32
CA GLU A 16 4.33 -0.07 2.45
C GLU A 16 3.40 1.09 2.81
N LEU A 17 3.06 1.21 4.09
CA LEU A 17 2.29 2.32 4.64
C LEU A 17 3.10 3.00 5.73
N ASP A 18 3.44 4.26 5.53
CA ASP A 18 4.03 5.12 6.55
C ASP A 18 3.05 6.23 6.93
N VAL A 19 2.67 6.27 8.20
CA VAL A 19 1.62 7.15 8.74
C VAL A 19 2.24 8.00 9.84
N ASN A 20 2.24 9.31 9.67
CA ASN A 20 2.90 10.24 10.60
C ASN A 20 2.14 10.48 11.93
N ASP A 21 0.99 9.83 12.15
CA ASP A 21 0.25 9.84 13.41
C ASP A 21 0.10 8.42 13.96
N GLU A 22 0.66 8.17 15.14
CA GLU A 22 0.66 6.86 15.80
C GLU A 22 -0.76 6.29 16.03
N ARG A 23 -1.75 7.14 16.34
CA ARG A 23 -3.13 6.67 16.57
C ARG A 23 -3.76 6.14 15.29
N ILE A 24 -3.44 6.78 14.16
CA ILE A 24 -3.91 6.34 12.84
C ILE A 24 -3.11 5.13 12.39
N SER A 25 -1.80 5.10 12.63
CA SER A 25 -0.96 3.94 12.34
C SER A 25 -1.49 2.69 13.03
N ASP A 26 -1.84 2.78 14.31
CA ASP A 26 -2.41 1.66 15.07
C ASP A 26 -3.78 1.22 14.52
N LEU A 27 -4.66 2.17 14.18
CA LEU A 27 -5.96 1.86 13.56
C LEU A 27 -5.79 1.15 12.20
N VAL A 28 -4.84 1.61 11.38
CA VAL A 28 -4.52 1.02 10.08
C VAL A 28 -4.01 -0.41 10.26
N ARG A 29 -3.10 -0.64 11.23
CA ARG A 29 -2.59 -1.97 11.58
C ARG A 29 -3.69 -2.94 11.99
N GLU A 30 -4.66 -2.48 12.78
CA GLU A 30 -5.84 -3.28 13.16
C GLU A 30 -6.68 -3.74 11.96
N HIS A 31 -6.59 -3.04 10.83
CA HIS A 31 -7.38 -3.30 9.62
C HIS A 31 -6.53 -3.76 8.42
N GLU A 32 -5.28 -4.17 8.63
CA GLU A 32 -4.37 -4.61 7.56
C GLU A 32 -4.96 -5.72 6.69
N ASP A 33 -5.73 -6.64 7.27
CA ASP A 33 -6.37 -7.73 6.51
C ASP A 33 -7.42 -7.21 5.52
N LEU A 34 -8.23 -6.24 5.94
CA LEU A 34 -9.22 -5.59 5.08
C LEU A 34 -8.53 -4.80 3.97
N ILE A 35 -7.48 -4.05 4.33
CA ILE A 35 -6.69 -3.27 3.37
C ILE A 35 -6.07 -4.22 2.34
N ARG A 36 -5.49 -5.33 2.78
CA ARG A 36 -4.87 -6.35 1.93
C ARG A 36 -5.85 -6.90 0.91
N GLU A 37 -7.06 -7.24 1.34
CA GLU A 37 -8.12 -7.76 0.47
C GLU A 37 -8.54 -6.73 -0.59
N GLU A 38 -8.82 -5.50 -0.19
CA GLU A 38 -9.31 -4.43 -1.06
C GLU A 38 -8.28 -4.00 -2.12
N VAL A 39 -7.00 -3.90 -1.74
CA VAL A 39 -5.93 -3.44 -2.65
C VAL A 39 -5.18 -4.57 -3.33
N ARG A 40 -5.52 -5.82 -3.00
CA ARG A 40 -4.84 -7.04 -3.46
C ARG A 40 -3.36 -7.06 -3.12
N ALA A 41 -3.01 -6.56 -1.94
CA ALA A 41 -1.66 -6.73 -1.43
C ALA A 41 -1.40 -8.21 -1.12
N GLU A 42 -0.21 -8.71 -1.44
CA GLU A 42 0.22 -10.04 -1.04
C GLU A 42 0.82 -9.99 0.37
N GLU A 43 1.59 -8.94 0.64
CA GLU A 43 2.19 -8.67 1.94
C GLU A 43 2.38 -7.18 2.19
N PHE A 44 2.57 -6.86 3.47
CA PHE A 44 3.05 -5.55 3.90
C PHE A 44 4.55 -5.64 4.17
N GLY A 45 5.29 -4.61 3.79
CA GLY A 45 6.74 -4.55 4.00
C GLY A 45 7.37 -3.42 3.22
N ASP A 46 8.68 -3.25 3.40
CA ASP A 46 9.45 -2.19 2.74
C ASP A 46 9.42 -2.36 1.21
N VAL A 47 9.24 -1.24 0.51
CA VAL A 47 9.21 -1.11 -0.94
C VAL A 47 10.37 -0.20 -1.36
N GLU A 48 11.44 -0.82 -1.88
CA GLU A 48 12.68 -0.12 -2.23
C GLU A 48 12.60 0.56 -3.61
N ASP A 49 12.08 -0.14 -4.63
CA ASP A 49 12.08 0.32 -6.04
C ASP A 49 10.66 0.56 -6.61
N GLY A 50 9.65 0.60 -5.74
CA GLY A 50 8.25 0.76 -6.14
C GLY A 50 7.79 2.21 -6.35
N HIS A 51 6.52 2.34 -6.71
CA HIS A 51 5.86 3.65 -6.79
C HIS A 51 5.58 4.18 -5.40
N ARG A 52 5.91 5.44 -5.14
CA ARG A 52 5.73 6.09 -3.84
C ARG A 52 4.97 7.39 -3.98
N LYS A 53 4.01 7.64 -3.09
CA LYS A 53 3.25 8.89 -3.07
C LYS A 53 2.78 9.24 -1.67
N THR A 54 2.99 10.50 -1.29
CA THR A 54 2.43 11.11 -0.08
C THR A 54 1.01 11.62 -0.31
N TRP A 55 0.14 11.40 0.66
CA TRP A 55 -1.23 11.84 0.70
C TRP A 55 -1.52 12.55 2.01
N GLU A 56 -2.31 13.61 1.96
CA GLU A 56 -2.87 14.26 3.14
C GLU A 56 -4.29 13.71 3.37
N VAL A 57 -4.50 13.01 4.49
CA VAL A 57 -5.79 12.46 4.90
C VAL A 57 -6.17 13.09 6.23
N GLU A 58 -7.20 13.93 6.22
CA GLU A 58 -7.64 14.68 7.41
C GLU A 58 -6.49 15.41 8.14
N SER A 59 -5.61 16.07 7.36
CA SER A 59 -4.41 16.77 7.85
C SER A 59 -3.32 15.87 8.45
N VAL A 60 -3.39 14.55 8.21
CA VAL A 60 -2.30 13.61 8.50
C VAL A 60 -1.63 13.21 7.20
N GLU A 61 -0.31 13.38 7.16
CA GLU A 61 0.52 12.91 6.06
C GLU A 61 0.70 11.39 6.15
N MET A 62 0.42 10.73 5.03
CA MET A 62 0.57 9.30 4.87
C MET A 62 1.29 9.02 3.56
N GLU A 63 2.42 8.32 3.63
CA GLU A 63 3.13 7.83 2.46
C GLU A 63 2.70 6.40 2.17
N ILE A 64 2.40 6.17 0.89
CA ILE A 64 2.02 4.86 0.38
C ILE A 64 3.02 4.49 -0.69
N ALA A 65 3.74 3.39 -0.50
CA ALA A 65 4.59 2.81 -1.53
C ALA A 65 4.09 1.42 -1.95
N VAL A 66 4.15 1.15 -3.25
CA VAL A 66 3.67 -0.09 -3.86
C VAL A 66 4.63 -0.58 -4.92
N GLU A 67 4.91 -1.87 -4.91
CA GLU A 67 5.62 -2.56 -5.99
C GLU A 67 4.76 -3.72 -6.50
N THR A 68 4.82 -3.97 -7.80
CA THR A 68 4.19 -5.16 -8.36
C THR A 68 4.99 -6.38 -7.95
N VAL A 69 4.31 -7.38 -7.40
CA VAL A 69 4.92 -8.69 -7.22
C VAL A 69 4.66 -9.49 -8.49
N ALA A 70 5.72 -9.98 -9.12
CA ALA A 70 5.57 -10.90 -10.23
C ALA A 70 4.80 -12.11 -9.71
N ALA A 71 3.67 -12.43 -10.35
CA ALA A 71 3.02 -13.70 -10.08
C ALA A 71 4.07 -14.78 -10.35
N ALA A 72 4.42 -15.57 -9.33
CA ALA A 72 5.29 -16.71 -9.53
C ALA A 72 4.70 -17.54 -10.68
N GLU A 73 5.39 -17.59 -11.81
CA GLU A 73 5.02 -18.46 -12.92
C GLU A 73 5.14 -19.90 -12.39
N VAL A 74 4.00 -20.53 -12.09
CA VAL A 74 3.91 -21.94 -11.68
C VAL A 74 3.86 -22.83 -12.91
#